data_AF-A0A1N6TNB1-F1
#
_entry.id   AF-A0A1N6TNB1-F1
#
_cell.length_a   1.000
_cell.length_b   1.000
_cell.length_c   1.000
_cell.angle_alpha   90.00
_cell.angle_beta   90.00
_cell.angle_gamma   90.00
#
_symmetry.space_group_name_H-M   'P 1'
#
loop_
_entity.id
_entity.type
_entity.pdbx_description
1 polymer ?
#
loop_
_entity_poly.entity_id
_entity_poly.type
_entity_poly.pdbx_seq_one_letter_code
_entity_poly.pdbx_strand_id
1 'polypeptide(L)' 'MSPTTTFQDLQAAFPHWTIWRSSADRLWATRNQRLTDAQLSHGLSHTIDADDADQLVAQLRNQEKLATGLLPQ' A
#
# COMPACT_ATOMS: atom_id res chain seq x y z
N MET A 1 4.22 -24.60 5.97
CA MET A 1 3.22 -24.08 5.02
C MET A 1 3.25 -22.57 5.18
N SER A 2 3.78 -21.84 4.21
CA SER A 2 3.79 -20.38 4.26
C SER A 2 2.34 -19.91 4.32
N PRO A 3 1.96 -18.96 5.20
CA PRO A 3 0.62 -18.39 5.14
C PRO A 3 0.50 -17.72 3.77
N THR A 4 -0.39 -18.21 2.92
CA THR A 4 -0.82 -17.47 1.75
C THR A 4 -1.42 -16.18 2.29
N THR A 5 -0.68 -15.07 2.24
CA THR A 5 -1.17 -13.78 2.74
C THR A 5 -2.38 -13.38 1.89
N THR A 6 -3.56 -13.61 2.43
CA THR A 6 -4.82 -13.33 1.75
C THR A 6 -5.04 -11.82 1.71
N PHE A 7 -5.77 -11.35 0.70
CA PHE A 7 -6.22 -9.96 0.59
C PHE A 7 -6.82 -9.39 1.89
N GLN A 8 -7.65 -10.16 2.62
CA GLN A 8 -8.24 -9.71 3.88
C GLN A 8 -7.19 -9.45 4.97
N ASP A 9 -6.11 -10.22 5.00
CA ASP A 9 -5.01 -10.03 5.94
C ASP A 9 -4.29 -8.70 5.63
N LEU A 10 -4.08 -8.42 4.35
CA LEU A 10 -3.53 -7.12 3.91
C LEU A 10 -4.43 -5.96 4.29
N GLN A 11 -5.73 -6.08 4.03
CA GLN A 11 -6.70 -5.04 4.37
C GLN A 11 -6.75 -4.77 5.89
N ALA A 12 -6.58 -5.81 6.70
CA ALA A 12 -6.49 -5.69 8.16
C ALA A 12 -5.15 -5.09 8.63
N ALA A 13 -4.04 -5.45 7.97
CA ALA A 13 -2.71 -4.91 8.26
C ALA A 13 -2.55 -3.45 7.84
N PHE A 14 -3.28 -3.02 6.81
CA PHE A 14 -3.21 -1.68 6.22
C PHE A 14 -4.59 -1.01 6.14
N PRO A 15 -5.20 -0.65 7.29
CA PRO A 15 -6.55 -0.08 7.33
C PRO A 15 -6.67 1.28 6.60
N HIS A 16 -5.56 1.99 6.40
CA HIS A 16 -5.51 3.25 5.67
C HIS A 16 -5.50 3.08 4.14
N TRP A 17 -5.43 1.83 3.67
CA TRP A 17 -5.40 1.48 2.26
C TRP A 17 -6.63 0.65 1.92
N THR A 18 -7.31 1.01 0.83
CA THR A 18 -8.33 0.18 0.20
C THR A 18 -7.64 -0.67 -0.84
N ILE A 19 -7.47 -1.94 -0.52
CA ILE A 19 -6.86 -2.90 -1.45
C ILE A 19 -7.99 -3.53 -2.27
N TRP A 20 -7.74 -3.94 -3.51
CA TRP A 20 -8.68 -4.70 -4.32
C TRP A 20 -7.94 -5.44 -5.43
N ARG A 21 -8.52 -6.53 -5.94
CA ARG A 21 -7.98 -7.26 -7.09
C ARG A 21 -8.76 -6.89 -8.34
N SER A 22 -8.03 -6.52 -9.39
CA SER A 22 -8.60 -6.30 -10.71
C SER A 22 -8.85 -7.64 -11.43
N SER A 23 -9.74 -7.63 -12.41
CA SER A 23 -10.01 -8.80 -13.27
C SER A 23 -8.82 -9.22 -14.14
N ALA A 24 -7.82 -8.35 -14.30
CA ALA A 24 -6.57 -8.62 -15.02
C ALA A 24 -5.49 -9.31 -14.15
N ASP A 25 -5.91 -10.04 -13.10
CA ASP A 25 -5.06 -10.69 -12.11
C ASP A 25 -4.20 -9.77 -11.21
N ARG A 26 -4.08 -8.49 -11.55
CA ARG A 26 -3.35 -7.47 -10.78
C ARG A 26 -4.05 -7.06 -9.49
N LEU A 27 -3.27 -6.85 -8.44
CA LEU A 27 -3.67 -6.22 -7.21
C LEU A 27 -3.47 -4.72 -7.28
N TRP A 28 -4.38 -3.99 -6.65
CA TRP A 28 -4.36 -2.55 -6.55
C TRP A 28 -4.56 -2.16 -5.09
N ALA A 29 -3.89 -1.11 -4.65
CA ALA A 29 -4.13 -0.50 -3.36
C ALA A 29 -4.21 1.01 -3.51
N THR A 30 -5.33 1.57 -3.08
CA THR A 30 -5.57 3.01 -3.08
C THR A 30 -5.63 3.51 -1.65
N ARG A 31 -4.83 4.52 -1.32
CA ARG A 31 -4.83 5.09 0.02
C ARG A 31 -6.09 5.93 0.24
N ASN A 32 -6.71 5.77 1.41
CA ASN A 32 -7.90 6.54 1.79
C ASN A 32 -7.56 7.95 2.32
N GLN A 33 -6.27 8.23 2.54
CA GLN A 33 -5.81 9.52 3.03
C GLN A 33 -5.28 10.40 1.88
N ARG A 34 -5.61 11.69 1.96
CA ARG A 34 -5.07 12.67 1.02
C ARG A 34 -3.60 12.93 1.34
N LEU A 35 -2.74 12.81 0.34
CA LEU A 35 -1.33 13.14 0.45
C LEU A 35 -1.17 14.65 0.31
N THR A 36 -0.25 15.21 1.07
CA THR A 36 0.21 16.59 0.87
C THR A 36 1.23 16.65 -0.27
N ASP A 37 1.47 17.84 -0.80
CA ASP A 37 2.44 18.06 -1.87
C ASP A 37 3.86 17.62 -1.47
N ALA A 38 4.24 17.84 -0.20
CA ALA A 38 5.50 17.37 0.36
C ALA A 38 5.60 15.84 0.37
N GLN A 39 4.51 15.14 0.70
CA GLN A 39 4.47 13.68 0.68
C GLN A 39 4.60 13.13 -0.74
N LEU A 40 3.89 13.71 -1.70
CA LEU A 40 4.01 13.34 -3.12
C LEU A 40 5.44 13.57 -3.63
N SER A 41 6.04 14.71 -3.30
CA SER A 41 7.42 15.04 -3.67
C SER A 41 8.46 14.08 -3.08
N HIS A 42 8.16 13.47 -1.93
CA HIS A 42 8.98 12.43 -1.30
C HIS A 42 8.76 11.03 -1.88
N GLY A 43 7.91 10.87 -2.90
CA GLY A 43 7.65 9.60 -3.57
C GLY A 43 6.49 8.79 -2.98
N LEU A 44 5.64 9.39 -2.13
CA LEU A 44 4.39 8.74 -1.76
C LEU A 44 3.43 8.72 -2.94
N SER A 45 2.71 7.62 -3.09
CA SER A 45 1.74 7.39 -4.17
C SER A 45 0.34 7.23 -3.59
N HIS A 46 -0.66 7.78 -4.28
CA HIS A 46 -2.07 7.60 -3.90
C HIS A 46 -2.59 6.20 -4.23
N THR A 47 -2.11 5.65 -5.33
CA THR A 47 -2.49 4.33 -5.81
C THR A 47 -1.24 3.60 -6.22
N ILE A 48 -1.14 2.34 -5.83
CA ILE A 48 -0.08 1.41 -6.22
C ILE A 48 -0.73 0.15 -6.80
N ASP A 49 -0.09 -0.44 -7.80
CA ASP A 49 -0.47 -1.73 -8.36
C ASP A 49 0.66 -2.74 -8.19
N ALA A 50 0.30 -4.02 -8.13
CA ALA A 50 1.25 -5.12 -8.01
C ALA A 50 0.68 -6.37 -8.67
N ASP A 51 1.55 -7.22 -9.22
CA ASP A 51 1.11 -8.49 -9.81
C ASP A 51 0.77 -9.55 -8.74
N ASP A 52 1.42 -9.50 -7.57
CA ASP A 52 1.24 -10.46 -6.47
C ASP A 52 1.14 -9.79 -5.10
N ALA A 53 0.57 -10.53 -4.13
CA ALA A 53 0.39 -10.05 -2.75
C ALA A 53 1.71 -9.64 -2.08
N ASP A 54 2.79 -10.39 -2.31
CA ASP A 54 4.11 -10.10 -1.72
C ASP A 54 4.67 -8.77 -2.24
N GLN A 55 4.55 -8.53 -3.55
CA GLN A 55 4.92 -7.26 -4.17
C GLN A 55 4.07 -6.10 -3.64
N LEU A 56 2.77 -6.31 -3.45
CA LEU A 56 1.90 -5.29 -2.88
C LEU A 56 2.30 -4.95 -1.44
N VAL A 57 2.61 -5.96 -0.62
CA VAL A 57 3.09 -5.77 0.76
C VAL A 57 4.38 -4.99 0.79
N ALA A 58 5.33 -5.32 -0.08
CA ALA A 58 6.61 -4.61 -0.16
C ALA A 58 6.39 -3.12 -0.49
N GLN A 59 5.51 -2.82 -1.45
CA GLN A 59 5.18 -1.44 -1.80
C GLN A 59 4.44 -0.71 -0.67
N LEU A 60 3.42 -1.32 -0.07
CA LEU A 60 2.69 -0.74 1.07
C LEU A 60 3.63 -0.41 2.22
N ARG A 61 4.53 -1.33 2.59
CA ARG A 61 5.54 -1.10 3.62
C ARG A 61 6.50 0.03 3.25
N ASN A 62 6.87 0.17 1.98
CA ASN A 62 7.69 1.28 1.53
C ASN A 62 6.94 2.62 1.69
N GLN A 63 5.66 2.66 1.32
CA GLN A 63 4.80 3.85 1.46
C GLN A 63 4.60 4.26 2.93
N GLU A 64 4.45 3.28 3.84
CA GLU A 64 4.39 3.53 5.29
C GLU A 64 5.73 4.05 5.83
N LYS A 65 6.87 3.46 5.43
CA LYS A 65 8.21 3.95 5.82
C LYS A 65 8.46 5.38 5.37
N LEU A 66 8.10 5.70 4.13
CA LEU A 66 8.20 7.07 3.61
C LEU A 66 7.30 8.02 4.40
N ALA A 67 6.06 7.60 4.71
CA ALA A 67 5.12 8.39 5.52
C ALA A 67 5.65 8.66 6.94
N THR A 68 6.20 7.64 7.62
CA THR A 68 6.80 7.77 8.96
C THR A 68 8.03 8.66 8.93
N GLY A 69 8.88 8.56 7.90
CA GLY A 69 10.07 9.42 7.77
C GLY A 69 9.76 10.90 7.51
N LEU A 70 8.52 11.21 7.10
CA LEU A 70 8.02 12.57 6.84
C LEU A 70 7.33 13.22 8.03
N LEU A 71 6.91 12.45 9.03
CA LEU A 71 6.37 13.01 10.26
C LEU A 71 7.54 13.53 11.12
N PRO A 72 7.56 14.82 11.49
CA PRO A 72 8.48 15.27 12.53
C PRO A 72 8.11 14.53 13.83
N GLN A 73 9.11 13.91 14.45
CA GLN A 73 9.00 13.27 15.77
C GLN A 73 8.62 14.29 16.84
#